data_AF-A0A3M1PTT2-F1
#
_entry.id   AF-A0A3M1PTT2-F1
#
_cell.length_a   1.000
_cell.length_b   1.000
_cell.length_c   1.000
_cell.angle_alpha   90.00
_cell.angle_beta   90.00
_cell.angle_gamma   90.00
#
_symmetry.space_group_name_H-M   'P 1'
#
loop_
_entity.id
_entity.type
_entity.pdbx_description
1 polymer ?
#
loop_
_entity_poly.entity_id
_entity_poly.type
_entity_poly.pdbx_seq_one_letter_code
_entity_poly.pdbx_strand_id
1 'polypeptide(L)'
;MPLYLPLWNMVYPELRLLDTTGARRTAIRESFRLAEPRVRRRWSTDLFWWADAVVVVALLAFFQAWSIQNFVIFMAAGLVVIYLLTPLAHLWSALSKRERFRRALRRQITELGRPVCVDCGYDLRGAHGARCVECGQPLPLMRFLVRTASPYGGVDEWRVTALADGHARELLEAHLRAQALSERRIIEARQIVTGEPIMCCGEVQRVESADG
;
A
#
# COMPACT_ATOMS: atom_id res chain seq x y z
N MET A 1 15.46 -0.85 15.11
CA MET A 1 14.32 -0.11 14.50
C MET A 1 13.62 0.94 15.38
N PRO A 2 13.57 0.90 16.73
CA PRO A 2 12.80 1.89 17.51
C PRO A 2 13.40 3.32 17.49
N LEU A 3 14.71 3.45 17.26
CA LEU A 3 15.41 4.75 17.28
C LEU A 3 15.01 5.73 16.18
N TYR A 4 14.39 5.26 15.08
CA TYR A 4 14.07 6.13 13.95
C TYR A 4 12.66 6.74 13.99
N LEU A 5 11.75 6.21 14.81
CA LEU A 5 10.34 6.67 14.89
C LEU A 5 10.15 8.19 15.06
N PRO A 6 10.91 8.92 15.91
CA PRO A 6 10.76 10.37 16.00
C PRO A 6 11.08 11.08 14.68
N LEU A 7 12.07 10.60 13.94
CA LEU A 7 12.42 11.14 12.62
C LEU A 7 11.29 10.90 11.61
N TRP A 8 10.68 9.71 11.61
CA TRP A 8 9.53 9.40 10.75
C TRP A 8 8.32 10.30 11.04
N ASN A 9 8.04 10.62 12.30
CA ASN A 9 6.94 11.52 12.66
C ASN A 9 7.16 12.97 12.20
N MET A 10 8.41 13.41 12.04
CA MET A 10 8.73 14.72 11.45
C MET A 10 8.53 14.70 9.93
N VAL A 11 8.94 13.60 9.26
CA VAL A 11 8.86 13.50 7.80
C VAL A 11 7.44 13.21 7.32
N TYR A 12 6.66 12.43 8.09
CA TYR A 12 5.32 11.93 7.77
C TYR A 12 4.36 12.21 8.94
N PRO A 13 3.80 13.44 9.03
CA PRO A 13 2.92 13.82 10.13
C PRO A 13 1.65 12.97 10.22
N GLU A 14 1.22 12.35 9.11
CA GLU A 14 0.03 11.48 9.05
C GLU A 14 0.14 10.25 9.95
N LEU A 15 1.36 9.82 10.32
CA LEU A 15 1.55 8.72 11.27
C LEU A 15 1.03 9.02 12.67
N ARG A 16 0.84 10.30 13.01
CA ARG A 16 0.22 10.72 14.28
C ARG A 16 -1.26 10.33 14.35
N LEU A 17 -1.90 10.11 13.21
CA LEU A 17 -3.29 9.63 13.12
C LEU A 17 -3.41 8.13 13.40
N LEU A 18 -2.32 7.42 13.68
CA LEU A 18 -2.36 6.02 14.11
C LEU A 18 -2.03 5.97 15.61
N ASP A 19 -2.93 5.42 16.41
CA ASP A 19 -2.81 5.50 17.88
C ASP A 19 -1.73 4.58 18.42
N THR A 20 -1.60 3.38 17.84
CA THR A 20 -0.67 2.36 18.34
C THR A 20 0.65 2.36 17.58
N THR A 21 1.75 2.14 18.30
CA THR A 21 3.09 1.98 17.69
C THR A 21 3.15 0.76 16.77
N GLY A 22 2.37 -0.29 17.07
CA GLY A 22 2.20 -1.48 16.22
C GLY A 22 1.53 -1.15 14.88
N ALA A 23 0.43 -0.40 14.89
CA ALA A 23 -0.23 0.05 13.66
C ALA A 23 0.69 0.93 12.82
N ARG A 24 1.43 1.87 13.44
CA ARG A 24 2.42 2.71 12.73
C ARG A 24 3.47 1.88 11.99
N ARG A 25 4.06 0.87 12.65
CA ARG A 25 5.08 0.01 12.03
C ARG A 25 4.53 -0.80 10.86
N THR A 26 3.31 -1.31 11.02
CA THR A 26 2.63 -2.13 9.99
C THR A 26 2.28 -1.27 8.78
N ALA A 27 1.66 -0.11 9.00
CA ALA A 27 1.33 0.84 7.94
C ALA A 27 2.57 1.32 7.19
N ILE A 28 3.68 1.63 7.89
CA ILE A 28 4.95 1.99 7.26
C ILE A 28 5.44 0.86 6.35
N ARG A 29 5.48 -0.38 6.85
CA ARG A 29 5.97 -1.54 6.09
C ARG A 29 5.12 -1.80 4.84
N GLU A 30 3.80 -1.76 4.97
CA GLU A 30 2.89 -1.97 3.86
C GLU A 30 2.91 -0.81 2.86
N SER A 31 2.96 0.44 3.34
CA SER A 31 3.10 1.61 2.48
C SER A 31 4.40 1.57 1.68
N PHE A 32 5.51 1.10 2.26
CA PHE A 32 6.75 0.87 1.50
C PHE A 32 6.58 -0.20 0.42
N ARG A 33 5.88 -1.29 0.75
CA ARG A 33 5.60 -2.39 -0.18
C ARG A 33 4.73 -1.95 -1.36
N LEU A 34 3.77 -1.05 -1.13
CA LEU A 34 2.88 -0.51 -2.15
C LEU A 34 3.52 0.65 -2.95
N ALA A 35 4.33 1.48 -2.30
CA ALA A 35 4.98 2.63 -2.95
C ALA A 35 6.15 2.23 -3.85
N GLU A 36 6.78 1.08 -3.63
CA GLU A 36 7.81 0.54 -4.52
C GLU A 36 7.18 -0.28 -5.65
N PRO A 37 7.09 0.24 -6.89
CA PRO A 37 6.81 -0.62 -8.03
C PRO A 37 7.95 -1.64 -8.13
N ARG A 38 7.62 -2.94 -7.98
CA ARG A 38 8.58 -4.07 -7.94
C ARG A 38 9.65 -3.99 -9.03
N VAL A 39 9.28 -3.47 -10.20
CA VAL A 39 10.17 -3.32 -11.35
C VAL A 39 11.20 -2.20 -11.13
N ARG A 40 10.83 -1.02 -10.61
CA ARG A 40 11.76 0.14 -10.58
C ARG A 40 12.89 -0.02 -9.55
N ARG A 41 12.67 -0.78 -8.48
CA ARG A 41 13.66 -0.94 -7.40
C ARG A 41 14.92 -1.66 -7.89
N ARG A 42 14.74 -2.72 -8.67
CA ARG A 42 15.85 -3.53 -9.21
C ARG A 42 16.66 -2.74 -10.23
N TRP A 43 15.96 -2.02 -11.13
CA TRP A 43 16.62 -1.28 -12.19
C TRP A 43 17.41 -0.08 -11.66
N SER A 44 16.92 0.65 -10.67
CA SER A 44 17.67 1.81 -10.15
C SER A 44 18.95 1.43 -9.41
N THR A 45 18.94 0.31 -8.67
CA THR A 45 20.16 -0.16 -8.01
C THR A 45 21.13 -0.77 -9.01
N ASP A 46 20.63 -1.59 -9.94
CA ASP A 46 21.47 -2.26 -10.92
C ASP A 46 22.12 -1.24 -11.87
N LEU A 47 21.37 -0.23 -12.34
CA LEU A 47 21.92 0.84 -13.20
C LEU A 47 23.01 1.64 -12.48
N PHE A 48 22.88 1.84 -11.16
CA PHE A 48 23.87 2.54 -10.36
C PHE A 48 25.17 1.72 -10.23
N TRP A 49 25.06 0.42 -9.96
CA TRP A 49 26.21 -0.50 -9.94
C TRP A 49 26.90 -0.59 -11.30
N TRP A 50 26.14 -0.60 -12.40
CA TRP A 50 26.70 -0.58 -13.74
C TRP A 50 27.41 0.74 -14.06
N ALA A 51 26.84 1.88 -13.66
CA ALA A 51 27.48 3.18 -13.84
C ALA A 51 28.82 3.25 -13.09
N ASP A 52 28.86 2.79 -11.83
CA ASP A 52 30.09 2.74 -11.03
C ASP A 52 31.13 1.81 -11.66
N ALA A 53 30.72 0.62 -12.12
CA ALA A 53 31.63 -0.32 -12.79
C ALA A 53 32.25 0.28 -14.06
N VAL A 54 31.44 0.99 -14.87
CA VAL A 54 31.94 1.68 -16.08
C VAL A 54 32.94 2.77 -15.74
N VAL A 55 32.70 3.56 -14.69
CA VAL A 55 33.64 4.59 -14.22
C VAL A 55 34.96 3.95 -13.78
N VAL A 56 34.92 2.87 -13.01
CA VAL A 56 36.12 2.15 -12.56
C VAL A 56 36.91 1.58 -13.75
N VAL A 57 36.24 0.95 -14.72
CA VAL A 57 36.90 0.41 -15.93
C VAL A 57 37.50 1.54 -16.78
N ALA A 58 36.81 2.67 -16.93
CA ALA A 58 37.33 3.82 -17.66
C ALA A 58 38.58 4.42 -16.99
N LEU A 59 38.58 4.51 -15.65
CA LEU A 59 39.76 4.95 -14.89
C LEU A 59 40.94 3.98 -15.05
N LEU A 60 40.69 2.67 -15.04
CA LEU A 60 41.71 1.64 -15.27
C LEU A 60 42.24 1.63 -16.71
N ALA A 61 41.43 1.96 -17.71
CA ALA A 61 41.88 2.08 -19.10
C ALA A 61 42.73 3.35 -19.31
N PHE A 62 42.33 4.46 -18.70
CA PHE A 62 43.08 5.72 -18.73
C PHE A 62 44.45 5.62 -18.02
N PHE A 63 44.55 4.74 -17.02
CA PHE A 63 45.74 4.47 -16.22
C PHE A 63 46.96 4.00 -17.01
N GLN A 64 46.79 3.35 -18.18
CA GLN A 64 47.94 2.83 -18.95
C GLN A 64 48.84 3.93 -19.54
N ALA A 65 48.43 5.20 -19.51
CA ALA A 65 49.13 6.30 -20.17
C ALA A 65 49.82 7.30 -19.22
N TRP A 66 49.69 7.20 -17.89
CA TRP A 66 49.98 8.30 -16.95
C TRP A 66 50.89 7.97 -15.75
N SER A 67 51.49 9.00 -15.15
CA SER A 67 52.39 8.88 -14.00
C SER A 67 51.66 8.53 -12.70
N ILE A 68 52.34 7.79 -11.80
CA ILE A 68 51.79 7.29 -10.52
C ILE A 68 51.24 8.42 -9.63
N GLN A 69 51.87 9.60 -9.64
CA GLN A 69 51.44 10.72 -8.80
C GLN A 69 50.07 11.26 -9.21
N ASN A 70 49.82 11.41 -10.50
CA ASN A 70 48.50 11.82 -11.00
C ASN A 70 47.45 10.74 -10.69
N PHE A 71 47.81 9.46 -10.75
CA PHE A 71 46.90 8.37 -10.39
C PHE A 71 46.36 8.48 -8.96
N VAL A 72 47.23 8.70 -7.97
CA VAL A 72 46.82 8.80 -6.56
C VAL A 72 45.86 9.98 -6.36
N ILE A 73 46.15 11.13 -6.98
CA ILE A 73 45.29 12.32 -6.90
C ILE A 73 43.91 12.06 -7.50
N PHE A 74 43.85 11.44 -8.69
CA PHE A 74 42.58 11.12 -9.34
C PHE A 74 41.76 10.08 -8.58
N MET A 75 42.39 9.06 -8.00
CA MET A 75 41.71 8.07 -7.16
C MET A 75 41.12 8.70 -5.91
N ALA A 76 41.89 9.55 -5.22
CA ALA A 76 41.40 10.27 -4.05
C ALA A 76 40.21 11.18 -4.43
N ALA A 77 40.31 11.93 -5.52
CA ALA A 77 39.22 12.78 -6.01
C ALA A 77 37.97 11.97 -6.39
N GLY A 78 38.13 10.84 -7.09
CA GLY A 78 37.02 9.96 -7.46
C GLY A 78 36.29 9.39 -6.25
N LEU A 79 37.02 8.93 -5.23
CA LEU A 79 36.44 8.45 -3.98
C LEU A 79 35.67 9.55 -3.25
N VAL A 80 36.20 10.77 -3.20
CA VAL A 80 35.50 11.92 -2.62
C VAL A 80 34.19 12.19 -3.37
N VAL A 81 34.21 12.19 -4.70
CA VAL A 81 33.01 12.40 -5.52
C VAL A 81 31.97 11.30 -5.27
N ILE A 82 32.36 10.02 -5.27
CA ILE A 82 31.45 8.91 -4.97
C ILE A 82 30.85 9.05 -3.57
N TYR A 83 31.69 9.37 -2.58
CA TYR A 83 31.26 9.54 -1.19
C TYR A 83 30.25 10.69 -1.01
N LEU A 84 30.37 11.76 -1.82
CA LEU A 84 29.46 12.91 -1.79
C LEU A 84 28.18 12.68 -2.60
N LEU A 85 28.27 12.09 -3.80
CA LEU A 85 27.12 11.93 -4.69
C LEU A 85 26.19 10.80 -4.26
N THR A 86 26.73 9.71 -3.69
CA THR A 86 25.93 8.56 -3.23
C THR A 86 24.85 8.93 -2.20
N PRO A 87 25.16 9.61 -1.08
CA PRO A 87 24.12 10.03 -0.13
C PRO A 87 23.15 11.04 -0.72
N LEU A 88 23.60 11.91 -1.62
CA LEU A 88 22.74 12.85 -2.34
C LEU A 88 21.72 12.12 -3.23
N ALA A 89 22.17 11.09 -3.96
CA ALA A 89 21.31 10.25 -4.79
C ALA A 89 20.29 9.47 -3.94
N HIS A 90 20.71 8.93 -2.79
CA HIS A 90 19.80 8.28 -1.84
C HIS A 90 18.77 9.25 -1.27
N LEU A 91 19.20 10.47 -0.90
CA LEU A 91 18.32 11.52 -0.41
C LEU A 91 17.30 11.94 -1.48
N TRP A 92 17.76 12.19 -2.71
CA TRP A 92 16.90 12.53 -3.83
C TRP A 92 15.89 11.41 -4.12
N SER A 93 16.33 10.16 -4.14
CA SER A 93 15.47 8.99 -4.30
C SER A 93 14.42 8.92 -3.18
N ALA A 94 14.79 9.15 -1.92
CA ALA A 94 13.86 9.20 -0.80
C ALA A 94 12.83 10.35 -0.94
N LEU A 95 13.28 11.55 -1.30
CA LEU A 95 12.42 12.71 -1.50
C LEU A 95 11.44 12.52 -2.68
N SER A 96 11.91 11.98 -3.81
CA SER A 96 11.07 11.72 -4.98
C SER A 96 9.97 10.67 -4.73
N LYS A 97 10.21 9.72 -3.81
CA LYS A 97 9.25 8.70 -3.41
C LYS A 97 8.30 9.16 -2.31
N ARG A 98 8.59 10.29 -1.64
CA ARG A 98 7.83 10.81 -0.50
C ARG A 98 6.35 10.96 -0.80
N GLU A 99 6.02 11.54 -1.95
CA GLU A 99 4.62 11.79 -2.32
C GLU A 99 3.82 10.49 -2.53
N ARG A 100 4.43 9.50 -3.18
CA ARG A 100 3.82 8.18 -3.37
C ARG A 100 3.59 7.47 -2.05
N PHE A 101 4.58 7.54 -1.15
CA PHE A 101 4.48 6.97 0.19
C PHE A 101 3.37 7.65 1.00
N ARG A 102 3.28 8.99 0.98
CA ARG A 102 2.22 9.73 1.66
C ARG A 102 0.84 9.36 1.14
N ARG A 103 0.66 9.25 -0.18
CA ARG A 103 -0.62 8.82 -0.77
C ARG A 103 -0.99 7.38 -0.37
N ALA A 104 -0.03 6.46 -0.38
CA ALA A 104 -0.26 5.08 0.07
C ALA A 104 -0.67 5.04 1.55
N LEU A 105 0.04 5.79 2.41
CA LEU A 105 -0.26 5.87 3.83
C LEU A 105 -1.65 6.46 4.10
N ARG A 106 -2.03 7.53 3.39
CA ARG A 106 -3.36 8.14 3.53
C ARG A 106 -4.48 7.22 3.09
N ARG A 107 -4.29 6.42 2.04
CA ARG A 107 -5.24 5.38 1.63
C ARG A 107 -5.45 4.37 2.75
N GLN A 108 -4.37 3.86 3.35
CA GLN A 108 -4.45 2.93 4.48
C GLN A 108 -5.16 3.54 5.70
N ILE A 109 -4.86 4.78 6.06
CA ILE A 109 -5.53 5.49 7.16
C ILE A 109 -7.03 5.61 6.88
N THR A 110 -7.40 5.89 5.64
CA THR A 110 -8.79 6.00 5.21
C THR A 110 -9.51 4.63 5.26
N GLU A 111 -8.84 3.56 4.84
CA GLU A 111 -9.33 2.17 4.95
C GLU A 111 -9.53 1.73 6.40
N LEU A 112 -8.76 2.27 7.35
CA LEU A 112 -8.93 2.07 8.79
C LEU A 112 -10.08 2.91 9.40
N GLY A 113 -10.90 3.55 8.58
CA GLY A 113 -12.06 4.34 9.02
C GLY A 113 -11.72 5.75 9.52
N ARG A 114 -10.50 6.26 9.25
CA ARG A 114 -10.13 7.65 9.53
C ARG A 114 -10.10 8.44 8.21
N PRO A 115 -11.20 9.09 7.82
CA PRO A 115 -11.29 9.70 6.51
C PRO A 115 -10.31 10.87 6.39
N VAL A 116 -9.34 10.75 5.49
CA VAL A 116 -8.37 11.80 5.17
C VAL A 116 -8.28 12.00 3.66
N CYS A 117 -8.05 13.23 3.23
CA CYS A 117 -7.85 13.49 1.80
C CYS A 117 -6.54 12.84 1.34
N VAL A 118 -6.60 12.00 0.31
CA VAL A 118 -5.43 11.29 -0.23
C VAL A 118 -4.39 12.26 -0.80
N ASP A 119 -4.82 13.40 -1.35
CA ASP A 119 -3.94 14.36 -2.03
C ASP A 119 -3.32 15.39 -1.10
N CYS A 120 -4.09 16.05 -0.23
CA CYS A 120 -3.53 17.06 0.68
C CYS A 120 -3.26 16.54 2.10
N GLY A 121 -3.97 15.50 2.55
CA GLY A 121 -3.85 14.95 3.91
C GLY A 121 -4.75 15.65 4.94
N TYR A 122 -5.67 16.51 4.50
CA TYR A 122 -6.65 17.14 5.38
C TYR A 122 -7.58 16.10 6.03
N ASP A 123 -7.92 16.32 7.28
CA ASP A 123 -8.82 15.48 8.06
C ASP A 123 -10.27 15.75 7.63
N LEU A 124 -10.95 14.73 7.12
CA LEU A 124 -12.31 14.85 6.58
C LEU A 124 -13.38 14.49 7.62
N ARG A 125 -13.02 14.31 8.88
CA ARG A 125 -13.98 14.11 9.97
C ARG A 125 -14.88 15.35 10.07
N GLY A 126 -16.17 15.17 9.75
CA GLY A 126 -17.16 16.26 9.75
C GLY A 126 -17.23 17.07 8.44
N ALA A 127 -16.49 16.67 7.40
CA ALA A 127 -16.65 17.30 6.09
C ALA A 127 -17.96 16.82 5.43
N HIS A 128 -18.85 17.77 5.11
CA HIS A 128 -20.10 17.52 4.40
C HIS A 128 -19.97 18.03 2.96
N GLY A 129 -19.45 17.19 2.06
CA GLY A 129 -19.31 17.57 0.66
C GLY A 129 -18.59 16.51 -0.19
N ALA A 130 -18.74 16.62 -1.52
CA ALA A 130 -18.07 15.75 -2.48
C ALA A 130 -16.63 16.20 -2.82
N ARG A 131 -16.14 17.29 -2.21
CA ARG A 131 -14.82 17.89 -2.49
C ARG A 131 -14.09 18.25 -1.20
N CYS A 132 -12.77 18.17 -1.22
CA CYS A 132 -11.93 18.58 -0.11
C CYS A 132 -11.94 20.11 0.03
N VAL A 133 -12.15 20.61 1.25
CA VAL A 133 -12.18 22.06 1.55
C VAL A 133 -10.82 22.75 1.39
N GLU A 134 -9.72 22.00 1.51
CA GLU A 134 -8.36 22.55 1.36
C GLU A 134 -7.88 22.58 -0.09
N CYS A 135 -7.94 21.43 -0.79
CA CYS A 135 -7.35 21.31 -2.13
C CYS A 135 -8.37 21.30 -3.27
N GLY A 136 -9.68 21.32 -2.98
CA GLY A 136 -10.74 21.29 -3.98
C GLY A 136 -10.88 19.98 -4.76
N GLN A 137 -10.00 19.00 -4.55
CA GLN A 137 -10.06 17.70 -5.23
C GLN A 137 -11.34 16.96 -4.86
N PRO A 138 -11.95 16.22 -5.81
CA PRO A 138 -13.10 15.38 -5.52
C PRO A 138 -12.70 14.34 -4.49
N LEU A 139 -13.50 14.23 -3.43
CA LEU A 139 -13.33 13.14 -2.48
C LEU A 139 -13.76 11.86 -3.19
N PRO A 140 -12.99 10.77 -3.10
CA PRO A 140 -13.53 9.48 -3.50
C PRO A 140 -14.81 9.30 -2.68
N LEU A 141 -15.91 8.93 -3.35
CA LEU A 141 -17.18 8.53 -2.71
C LEU A 141 -16.94 7.24 -1.90
N MET A 142 -16.05 7.32 -0.92
CA MET A 142 -15.90 6.29 0.07
C MET A 142 -17.19 6.33 0.86
N ARG A 143 -17.98 5.26 0.66
CA ARG A 143 -19.08 4.81 1.51
C ARG A 143 -18.98 5.53 2.84
N PHE A 144 -19.69 6.66 2.95
CA PHE A 144 -19.78 7.34 4.21
C PHE A 144 -20.50 6.33 5.09
N LEU A 145 -19.75 5.66 5.96
CA LEU A 145 -20.32 4.92 7.05
C LEU A 145 -20.94 6.00 7.94
N VAL A 146 -22.16 6.39 7.60
CA VAL A 146 -22.97 7.24 8.45
C VAL A 146 -23.17 6.40 9.70
N ARG A 147 -22.54 6.82 10.80
CA ARG A 147 -22.89 6.33 12.12
C ARG A 147 -24.32 6.81 12.37
N THR A 148 -25.30 6.05 11.92
CA THR A 148 -26.68 6.30 12.29
C THR A 148 -26.72 6.03 13.79
N ALA A 149 -26.83 7.08 14.59
CA ALA A 149 -27.12 6.93 16.00
C ALA A 149 -28.37 6.06 16.09
N SER A 150 -28.21 4.83 16.60
CA SER A 150 -29.36 3.97 16.88
C SER A 150 -30.26 4.73 17.85
N PRO A 151 -31.54 4.99 17.53
CA PRO A 151 -32.46 5.60 18.48
C PRO A 151 -32.68 4.70 19.71
N TYR A 152 -32.19 3.44 19.68
CA TYR A 152 -32.40 2.43 20.70
C TYR A 152 -31.13 1.99 21.43
N GLY A 153 -30.15 2.89 21.63
CA GLY A 153 -29.13 2.77 22.70
C GLY A 153 -28.34 1.45 22.78
N GLY A 154 -28.20 0.71 21.67
CA GLY A 154 -27.59 -0.61 21.63
C GLY A 154 -26.49 -0.66 20.57
N VAL A 155 -25.31 -1.10 21.03
CA VAL A 155 -24.08 -1.53 20.31
C VAL A 155 -23.87 -0.97 18.90
N ASP A 156 -22.79 -0.21 18.73
CA ASP A 156 -22.35 0.42 17.47
C ASP A 156 -22.37 -0.54 16.26
N GLU A 157 -23.50 -0.61 15.56
CA GLU A 157 -23.65 -1.34 14.30
C GLU A 157 -23.25 -0.42 13.14
N TRP A 158 -22.10 -0.70 12.53
CA TRP A 158 -21.63 0.00 11.33
C TRP A 158 -22.47 -0.45 10.12
N ARG A 159 -23.54 0.29 9.78
CA ARG A 159 -24.27 0.07 8.53
C ARG A 159 -23.61 0.79 7.36
N VAL A 160 -23.29 0.01 6.33
CA VAL A 160 -22.92 0.53 5.00
C VAL A 160 -24.17 1.11 4.36
N THR A 161 -24.45 2.38 4.59
CA THR A 161 -25.42 3.13 3.79
C THR A 161 -24.76 3.41 2.45
N ALA A 162 -25.01 2.53 1.47
CA ALA A 162 -24.63 2.77 0.08
C ALA A 162 -25.30 4.08 -0.38
N LEU A 163 -24.48 5.11 -0.62
CA LEU A 163 -24.93 6.35 -1.23
C LEU A 163 -25.52 6.07 -2.62
N ALA A 164 -26.83 6.25 -2.72
CA ALA A 164 -27.68 6.83 -3.79
C ALA A 164 -27.38 6.67 -5.31
N ASP A 165 -26.25 6.13 -5.75
CA ASP A 165 -26.04 5.87 -7.18
C ASP A 165 -26.42 4.43 -7.48
N GLY A 166 -27.37 4.21 -8.41
CA GLY A 166 -27.81 2.87 -8.83
C GLY A 166 -26.66 1.93 -9.20
N HIS A 167 -25.53 2.50 -9.63
CA HIS A 167 -24.31 1.79 -9.96
C HIS A 167 -23.60 1.12 -8.76
N ALA A 168 -23.69 1.73 -7.56
CA ALA A 168 -23.11 1.14 -6.35
C ALA A 168 -23.89 -0.11 -5.90
N ARG A 169 -25.19 -0.16 -6.21
CA ARG A 169 -26.06 -1.31 -5.94
C ARG A 169 -25.75 -2.48 -6.86
N GLU A 170 -25.57 -2.23 -8.16
CA GLU A 170 -25.12 -3.25 -9.12
C GLU A 170 -23.76 -3.85 -8.74
N LEU A 171 -22.78 -3.01 -8.35
CA LEU A 171 -21.47 -3.48 -7.93
C LEU A 171 -21.52 -4.31 -6.64
N LEU A 172 -22.39 -3.94 -5.69
CA LEU A 172 -22.57 -4.71 -4.46
C LEU A 172 -23.25 -6.07 -4.75
N GLU A 173 -24.31 -6.09 -5.57
CA GLU A 173 -24.98 -7.33 -5.97
C GLU A 173 -24.05 -8.25 -6.77
N ALA A 174 -23.23 -7.69 -7.66
CA ALA A 174 -22.21 -8.45 -8.40
C ALA A 174 -21.16 -9.06 -7.46
N HIS A 175 -20.70 -8.32 -6.45
CA HIS A 175 -19.73 -8.81 -5.47
C HIS A 175 -20.31 -9.92 -4.59
N LEU A 176 -21.55 -9.78 -4.12
CA LEU A 176 -22.25 -10.79 -3.32
C LEU A 176 -22.52 -12.07 -4.14
N ARG A 177 -22.90 -11.95 -5.42
CA ARG A 177 -23.03 -13.11 -6.33
C ARG A 177 -21.70 -13.83 -6.53
N ALA A 178 -20.60 -13.08 -6.69
CA ALA A 178 -19.27 -13.66 -6.81
C ALA A 178 -18.83 -14.41 -5.55
N GLN A 179 -19.10 -13.86 -4.35
CA GLN A 179 -18.84 -14.56 -3.08
C GLN A 179 -19.66 -15.84 -2.95
N ALA A 180 -20.97 -15.80 -3.22
CA ALA A 180 -21.84 -16.98 -3.15
C ALA A 180 -21.39 -18.10 -4.10
N LEU A 181 -20.91 -17.75 -5.30
CA LEU A 181 -20.35 -18.72 -6.24
C LEU A 181 -19.01 -19.31 -5.76
N SER A 182 -18.17 -18.51 -5.09
CA SER A 182 -16.91 -18.99 -4.53
C SER A 182 -17.13 -19.95 -3.36
N GLU A 183 -18.11 -19.70 -2.50
CA GLU A 183 -18.46 -20.58 -1.40
C GLU A 183 -19.04 -21.91 -1.91
N ARG A 184 -19.91 -21.89 -2.94
CA ARG A 184 -20.38 -23.12 -3.59
C ARG A 184 -19.24 -23.95 -4.15
N ARG A 185 -18.27 -23.33 -4.83
CA ARG A 185 -17.10 -24.05 -5.36
C ARG A 185 -16.22 -24.65 -4.26
N ILE A 186 -16.08 -23.96 -3.12
CA ILE A 186 -15.34 -24.49 -1.98
C ILE A 186 -16.07 -25.70 -1.38
N ILE A 187 -17.41 -25.64 -1.28
CA ILE A 187 -18.24 -26.75 -0.80
C ILE A 187 -18.18 -27.95 -1.75
N GLU A 188 -18.30 -27.75 -3.06
CA GLU A 188 -18.18 -28.79 -4.09
C GLU A 188 -16.78 -29.42 -4.12
N ALA A 189 -15.72 -28.59 -4.06
CA ALA A 189 -14.35 -29.09 -4.00
C ALA A 189 -14.10 -29.91 -2.73
N ARG A 190 -14.72 -29.54 -1.61
CA ARG A 190 -14.63 -30.31 -0.35
C ARG A 190 -15.36 -31.64 -0.46
N GLN A 191 -16.54 -31.69 -1.08
CA GLN A 191 -17.28 -32.93 -1.35
C GLN A 191 -16.49 -33.93 -2.20
N ILE A 192 -15.82 -33.46 -3.25
CA ILE A 192 -14.98 -34.30 -4.12
C ILE A 192 -13.79 -34.88 -3.35
N VAL A 193 -13.20 -34.10 -2.45
CA VAL A 193 -11.98 -34.51 -1.73
C VAL A 193 -12.28 -35.40 -0.52
N THR A 194 -13.35 -35.15 0.23
CA THR A 194 -13.62 -35.88 1.47
C THR A 194 -14.60 -37.05 1.32
N GLY A 195 -15.43 -37.07 0.26
CA GLY A 195 -16.45 -38.11 0.08
C GLY A 195 -17.53 -38.13 1.16
N GLU A 196 -17.53 -37.16 2.08
CA GLU A 196 -18.49 -37.08 3.18
C GLU A 196 -19.73 -36.26 2.77
N PRO A 197 -20.95 -36.77 2.99
CA PRO A 197 -22.17 -36.01 2.76
C PRO A 197 -22.27 -34.87 3.78
N ILE A 198 -22.45 -33.64 3.27
CA ILE A 198 -22.64 -32.45 4.11
C ILE A 198 -24.08 -32.44 4.59
N MET A 199 -24.29 -32.65 5.89
CA MET A 199 -25.58 -32.41 6.55
C MET A 199 -25.81 -30.90 6.67
N CYS A 200 -26.42 -30.30 5.66
CA CYS A 200 -27.06 -28.99 5.81
C CYS A 200 -28.42 -29.20 6.49
N CYS A 201 -28.60 -28.61 7.67
CA CYS A 201 -29.84 -28.43 8.42
C CYS A 201 -31.06 -29.24 7.94
N GLY A 202 -31.24 -30.43 8.50
CA GLY A 202 -32.57 -30.94 8.85
C GLY A 202 -33.40 -31.65 7.78
N GLU A 203 -32.93 -31.84 6.55
CA GLU A 203 -33.68 -32.63 5.56
C GLU A 203 -32.77 -33.59 4.81
N VAL A 204 -32.85 -34.87 5.18
CA VAL A 204 -32.14 -35.97 4.52
C VAL A 204 -32.83 -36.23 3.18
N GLN A 205 -32.35 -35.62 2.10
CA GLN A 205 -32.71 -36.05 0.76
C GLN A 205 -32.04 -37.41 0.48
N ARG A 206 -32.83 -38.48 0.50
CA ARG A 206 -32.43 -39.77 -0.07
C ARG A 206 -32.31 -39.59 -1.57
N VAL A 207 -31.09 -39.66 -2.08
CA VAL A 207 -30.83 -39.86 -3.51
C VAL A 207 -31.10 -41.34 -3.78
N GLU A 208 -32.24 -41.63 -4.41
CA GLU A 208 -32.49 -42.95 -4.99
C GLU A 208 -31.53 -43.12 -6.18
N SER A 209 -30.54 -43.98 -6.01
CA SER A 209 -29.67 -44.43 -7.09
C SER A 209 -30.52 -45.24 -8.07
N ALA A 210 -30.80 -44.66 -9.22
CA ALA A 210 -31.30 -45.38 -10.38
C ALA A 210 -30.15 -46.16 -11.01
N ASP A 211 -29.83 -47.31 -10.43
CA ASP A 211 -29.01 -48.33 -11.09
C ASP A 211 -29.94 -49.26 -11.86
N GLY A 212 -29.82 -49.17 -13.19
CA GLY A 212 -30.19 -50.20 -14.16
C GLY A 212 -28.96 -50.62 -14.93
#